data_AF-A0A949YW63-F1
#
_entry.id   AF-A0A949YW63-F1
#
_cell.length_a   1.000
_cell.length_b   1.000
_cell.length_c   1.000
_cell.angle_alpha   90.00
_cell.angle_beta   90.00
_cell.angle_gamma   90.00
#
_symmetry.space_group_name_H-M   'P 1'
#
loop_
_entity.id
_entity.type
_entity.pdbx_description
1 polymer ?
#
loop_
_entity_poly.entity_id
_entity_poly.type
_entity_poly.pdbx_seq_one_letter_code
_entity_poly.pdbx_strand_id
1 'polypeptide(L)'
;MTTDQLVICATTLALCVIAGSAQTDAQTVRLSGTVSPEALKLPTYGELPATRTLQLQIWFKPRNPGQLNALLAGQQDPGSPQYHKWLNPQEYASRFGVTQPEFNQVSDWLGSEGFQLTGGSPADGFIKFSGSTLTIGRAFDTSVMMFSPDGSRFGILNEPRIPSQYANLVGNITGLDNLHAAKAMPASNLLHPVTGTNSELKK
;
A
#
# COMPACT_ATOMS: atom_id res chain seq x y z
N MET A 1 -28.92 25.20 -66.77
CA MET A 1 -29.22 25.04 -65.32
C MET A 1 -28.51 23.76 -64.88
N THR A 2 -27.59 23.87 -63.90
CA THR A 2 -26.77 22.83 -63.21
C THR A 2 -25.84 22.00 -64.14
N THR A 3 -24.51 22.20 -64.24
CA THR A 3 -23.40 22.22 -63.23
C THR A 3 -23.55 21.05 -62.24
N ASP A 4 -22.61 20.13 -61.98
CA ASP A 4 -21.15 20.08 -62.16
C ASP A 4 -20.64 18.63 -61.95
N GLN A 5 -19.52 18.28 -62.63
CA GLN A 5 -18.34 17.47 -62.23
C GLN A 5 -18.55 16.27 -61.26
N LEU A 6 -18.27 15.02 -61.65
CA LEU A 6 -16.93 14.37 -61.72
C LEU A 6 -16.10 14.55 -60.44
N VAL A 7 -15.68 13.46 -59.74
CA VAL A 7 -14.34 13.25 -59.16
C VAL A 7 -14.27 11.89 -58.39
N ILE A 8 -13.59 10.94 -59.04
CA ILE A 8 -12.51 10.05 -58.55
C ILE A 8 -12.69 9.34 -57.19
N CYS A 9 -13.04 8.05 -57.25
CA CYS A 9 -12.81 7.08 -56.18
C CYS A 9 -11.32 6.75 -56.07
N ALA A 10 -10.63 7.32 -55.07
CA ALA A 10 -9.31 6.86 -54.64
C ALA A 10 -9.45 6.12 -53.30
N THR A 11 -9.59 4.80 -53.34
CA THR A 11 -9.57 3.96 -52.14
C THR A 11 -8.13 3.79 -51.68
N THR A 12 -7.72 4.58 -50.68
CA THR A 12 -6.47 4.36 -49.94
C THR A 12 -6.73 3.32 -48.85
N LEU A 13 -6.09 2.15 -49.01
CA LEU A 13 -6.08 1.08 -48.01
C LEU A 13 -5.14 1.53 -46.87
N ALA A 14 -5.69 2.03 -45.77
CA ALA A 14 -4.91 2.34 -44.57
C ALA A 14 -4.52 1.02 -43.88
N LEU A 15 -3.27 0.60 -44.05
CA LEU A 15 -2.69 -0.53 -43.33
C LEU A 15 -2.46 -0.10 -41.87
N CYS A 16 -3.38 -0.49 -40.99
CA CYS A 16 -3.26 -0.27 -39.55
C CYS A 16 -2.12 -1.15 -39.02
N VAL A 17 -0.94 -0.56 -38.79
CA VAL A 17 0.15 -1.22 -38.07
C VAL A 17 -0.26 -1.30 -36.61
N ILE A 18 -0.79 -2.45 -36.19
CA ILE A 18 -1.00 -2.75 -34.77
C ILE A 18 0.39 -3.00 -34.20
N ALA A 19 1.02 -1.97 -33.66
CA ALA A 19 2.18 -2.12 -32.80
C ALA A 19 1.70 -2.89 -31.56
N GLY A 20 1.94 -4.20 -31.54
CA GLY A 20 1.75 -5.02 -30.35
C GLY A 20 2.73 -4.53 -29.29
N SER A 21 2.23 -3.78 -28.31
CA SER A 21 2.97 -3.50 -27.09
C SER A 21 3.30 -4.85 -26.45
N ALA A 22 4.59 -5.23 -26.45
CA ALA A 22 5.05 -6.31 -25.61
C ALA A 22 4.73 -5.92 -24.17
N GLN A 23 3.71 -6.54 -23.59
CA GLN A 23 3.38 -6.39 -22.19
C GLN A 23 4.51 -7.08 -21.42
N THR A 24 5.53 -6.33 -21.03
CA THR A 24 6.53 -6.80 -20.09
C THR A 24 5.76 -7.22 -18.85
N ASP A 25 5.66 -8.53 -18.61
CA ASP A 25 5.03 -9.07 -17.41
C ASP A 25 5.77 -8.46 -16.22
N ALA A 26 5.13 -7.48 -15.58
CA ALA A 26 5.76 -6.71 -14.54
C ALA A 26 6.02 -7.68 -13.39
N GLN A 27 7.30 -7.97 -13.12
CA GLN A 27 7.67 -8.86 -12.03
C GLN A 27 7.00 -8.38 -10.75
N THR A 28 6.34 -9.28 -10.03
CA THR A 28 5.66 -8.95 -8.77
C THR A 28 6.38 -9.53 -7.56
N VAL A 29 6.25 -8.86 -6.43
CA VAL A 29 6.77 -9.31 -5.12
C VAL A 29 5.62 -9.43 -4.13
N ARG A 30 5.73 -10.38 -3.19
CA ARG A 30 4.75 -10.55 -2.11
C ARG A 30 4.98 -9.53 -0.99
N LEU A 31 3.94 -8.83 -0.59
CA LEU A 31 3.93 -8.02 0.63
C LEU A 31 3.56 -8.87 1.83
N SER A 32 4.59 -9.33 2.54
CA SER A 32 4.41 -10.19 3.71
C SER A 32 3.85 -9.44 4.91
N GLY A 33 3.06 -10.12 5.73
CA GLY A 33 2.47 -9.55 6.92
C GLY A 33 1.29 -8.63 6.63
N THR A 34 0.53 -8.90 5.57
CA THR A 34 -0.75 -8.23 5.30
C THR A 34 -1.92 -9.09 5.77
N VAL A 35 -1.80 -10.43 5.68
CA VAL A 35 -2.82 -11.36 6.17
C VAL A 35 -2.95 -11.28 7.70
N SER A 36 -4.19 -11.11 8.18
CA SER A 36 -4.51 -11.17 9.61
C SER A 36 -4.37 -12.60 10.16
N PRO A 37 -3.63 -12.83 11.27
CA PRO A 37 -3.53 -14.15 11.88
C PRO A 37 -4.88 -14.74 12.33
N GLU A 38 -5.89 -13.91 12.56
CA GLU A 38 -7.25 -14.36 12.88
C GLU A 38 -7.95 -14.96 11.65
N ALA A 39 -7.72 -14.41 10.46
CA ALA A 39 -8.31 -14.90 9.21
C ALA A 39 -8.03 -16.39 9.00
N LEU A 40 -6.82 -16.84 9.35
CA LEU A 40 -6.36 -18.23 9.20
C LEU A 40 -7.07 -19.22 10.15
N LYS A 41 -7.83 -18.72 11.13
CA LYS A 41 -8.52 -19.53 12.15
C LYS A 41 -10.04 -19.53 11.99
N LEU A 42 -10.57 -18.70 11.09
CA LEU A 42 -12.01 -18.51 10.92
C LEU A 42 -12.53 -19.28 9.69
N PRO A 43 -13.76 -19.82 9.76
CA PRO A 43 -14.40 -20.35 8.57
C PRO A 43 -14.76 -19.22 7.59
N THR A 44 -14.67 -19.52 6.29
CA THR A 44 -15.08 -18.60 5.23
C THR A 44 -16.51 -18.86 4.77
N TYR A 45 -17.24 -17.81 4.40
CA TYR A 45 -18.60 -17.86 3.85
C TYR A 45 -18.64 -17.58 2.34
N GLY A 46 -17.50 -17.70 1.65
CA GLY A 46 -17.33 -17.36 0.24
C GLY A 46 -16.55 -16.07 0.02
N GLU A 47 -16.41 -15.65 -1.23
CA GLU A 47 -15.77 -14.39 -1.59
C GLU A 47 -16.70 -13.21 -1.35
N LEU A 48 -16.14 -12.08 -0.92
CA LEU A 48 -16.86 -10.82 -0.78
C LEU A 48 -17.34 -10.36 -2.18
N PRO A 49 -18.58 -9.86 -2.35
CA PRO A 49 -19.11 -9.53 -3.67
C PRO A 49 -18.18 -8.63 -4.47
N ALA A 50 -17.95 -8.97 -5.75
CA ALA A 50 -16.99 -8.31 -6.65
C ALA A 50 -17.14 -6.77 -6.76
N THR A 51 -18.33 -6.25 -6.45
CA THR A 51 -18.70 -4.82 -6.51
C THR A 51 -18.52 -4.10 -5.18
N ARG A 52 -18.19 -4.80 -4.10
CA ARG A 52 -18.02 -4.20 -2.78
C ARG A 52 -16.81 -3.29 -2.79
N THR A 53 -17.03 -2.00 -2.55
CA THR A 53 -15.95 -1.01 -2.44
C THR A 53 -15.33 -1.06 -1.05
N LEU A 54 -14.00 -1.17 -0.99
CA LEU A 54 -13.22 -1.07 0.25
C LEU A 54 -12.36 0.21 0.25
N GLN A 55 -12.11 0.74 1.44
CA GLN A 55 -11.17 1.83 1.68
C GLN A 55 -9.85 1.24 2.14
N LEU A 56 -8.76 1.59 1.45
CA LEU A 56 -7.44 1.00 1.63
C LEU A 56 -6.41 2.10 1.88
N GLN A 57 -5.28 1.72 2.47
CA GLN A 57 -4.12 2.59 2.56
C GLN A 57 -2.85 1.81 2.23
N ILE A 58 -2.01 2.38 1.36
CA ILE A 58 -0.64 1.94 1.16
C ILE A 58 0.24 2.76 2.08
N TRP A 59 1.01 2.09 2.93
CA TRP A 59 1.98 2.69 3.82
C TRP A 59 3.38 2.58 3.23
N PHE A 60 4.12 3.68 3.22
CA PHE A 60 5.49 3.70 2.73
C PHE A 60 6.49 3.24 3.79
N LYS A 61 7.59 2.62 3.34
CA LYS A 61 8.75 2.36 4.18
C LYS A 61 9.46 3.67 4.52
N PRO A 62 10.00 3.81 5.73
CA PRO A 62 10.85 4.95 6.04
C PRO A 62 12.13 4.88 5.21
N ARG A 63 12.54 6.01 4.63
CA ARG A 63 13.88 6.20 4.09
C ARG A 63 14.90 6.19 5.23
N ASN A 64 16.14 5.84 4.90
CA ASN A 64 17.27 5.86 5.84
C ASN A 64 17.01 5.07 7.15
N PRO A 65 16.55 3.80 7.11
CA PRO A 65 16.14 3.06 8.30
C PRO A 65 17.26 2.93 9.35
N GLY A 66 18.53 2.85 8.92
CA GLY A 66 19.66 2.86 9.85
C GLY A 66 19.80 4.18 10.63
N GLN A 67 19.58 5.32 9.97
CA GLN A 67 19.60 6.63 10.63
C GLN A 67 18.38 6.82 11.53
N LEU A 68 17.21 6.32 11.12
CA LEU A 68 16.02 6.33 11.96
C LEU A 68 16.24 5.50 13.23
N ASN A 69 16.79 4.29 13.12
CA ASN A 69 17.10 3.44 14.27
C ASN A 69 18.11 4.11 15.22
N ALA A 70 19.16 4.75 14.68
CA ALA A 70 20.13 5.49 15.49
C ALA A 70 19.50 6.69 16.21
N LEU A 71 18.59 7.42 15.54
CA LEU A 71 17.85 8.51 16.15
C LEU A 71 16.96 8.00 17.29
N LEU A 72 16.19 6.93 17.05
CA LEU A 72 15.29 6.34 18.05
C LEU A 72 16.06 5.84 19.27
N ALA A 73 17.18 5.15 19.07
CA ALA A 73 18.06 4.73 20.17
C ALA A 73 18.61 5.93 20.94
N GLY A 74 19.10 6.96 20.24
CA GLY A 74 19.62 8.17 20.86
C GLY A 74 18.55 9.02 21.56
N GLN A 75 17.28 8.92 21.19
CA GLN A 75 16.17 9.60 21.88
C GLN A 75 15.78 8.93 23.20
N GLN A 76 16.14 7.65 23.37
CA GLN A 76 15.87 6.84 24.56
C GLN A 76 17.06 6.73 25.52
N ASP A 77 18.26 7.12 25.09
CA ASP A 77 19.49 7.07 25.90
C ASP A 77 19.72 8.40 26.65
N PRO A 78 19.69 8.44 27.99
CA PRO A 78 19.96 9.65 28.79
C PRO A 78 21.35 10.27 28.57
N GLY A 79 22.35 9.49 28.12
CA GLY A 79 23.70 9.97 27.82
C GLY A 79 23.83 10.63 26.44
N SER A 80 22.79 10.51 25.60
CA SER A 80 22.80 11.01 24.23
C SER A 80 22.38 12.49 24.17
N PRO A 81 23.01 13.31 23.29
CA PRO A 81 22.55 14.67 23.04
C PRO A 81 21.16 14.72 22.35
N GLN A 82 20.61 13.58 21.95
CA GLN A 82 19.29 13.43 21.36
C GLN A 82 18.21 13.00 22.36
N TYR A 83 18.56 12.75 23.63
CA TYR A 83 17.60 12.30 24.64
C TYR A 83 16.39 13.22 24.73
N HIS A 84 15.18 12.64 24.65
CA HIS A 84 13.90 13.36 24.65
C HIS A 84 13.74 14.45 23.56
N LYS A 85 14.59 14.48 22.52
CA LYS A 85 14.47 15.41 21.39
C LYS A 85 13.65 14.79 20.28
N TRP A 86 12.34 14.80 20.46
CA TRP A 86 11.37 14.29 19.49
C TRP A 86 11.31 15.16 18.24
N LEU A 87 11.12 14.53 17.08
CA LEU A 87 10.85 15.25 15.85
C LEU A 87 9.37 15.61 15.77
N ASN A 88 9.08 16.77 15.19
CA ASN A 88 7.73 17.03 14.71
C ASN A 88 7.45 16.22 13.41
N PRO A 89 6.18 16.08 13.00
CA PRO A 89 5.83 15.30 11.81
C PRO A 89 6.55 15.75 10.52
N GLN A 90 6.73 17.05 10.32
CA GLN A 90 7.38 17.61 9.13
C GLN A 90 8.88 17.28 9.09
N GLU A 91 9.56 17.33 10.23
CA GLU A 91 10.97 16.94 10.36
C GLU A 91 11.14 15.44 10.09
N TYR A 92 10.24 14.61 10.62
CA TYR A 92 10.23 13.19 10.33
C TYR A 92 10.03 12.93 8.83
N ALA A 93 9.01 13.54 8.24
CA ALA A 93 8.71 13.40 6.82
C ALA A 93 9.89 13.81 5.92
N SER A 94 10.54 14.93 6.23
CA SER A 94 11.70 15.42 5.49
C SER A 94 12.88 14.43 5.50
N ARG A 95 13.17 13.85 6.67
CA ARG A 95 14.34 12.98 6.89
C ARG A 95 14.11 11.52 6.50
N PHE A 96 12.90 11.02 6.77
CA PHE A 96 12.57 9.59 6.74
C PHE A 96 11.28 9.29 5.96
N GLY A 97 10.42 10.27 5.68
CA GLY A 97 9.22 10.07 4.87
C GLY A 97 9.54 9.84 3.39
N VAL A 98 8.55 9.33 2.65
CA VAL A 98 8.64 9.15 1.18
C VAL A 98 8.84 10.50 0.48
N THR A 99 9.54 10.51 -0.66
CA THR A 99 9.69 11.74 -1.44
C THR A 99 8.44 12.02 -2.28
N GLN A 100 8.23 13.28 -2.69
CA GLN A 100 7.10 13.63 -3.57
C GLN A 100 7.11 12.85 -4.90
N PRO A 101 8.26 12.65 -5.59
CA PRO A 101 8.28 11.84 -6.80
C PRO A 101 7.90 10.37 -6.58
N GLU A 102 8.41 9.73 -5.52
CA GLU A 102 8.08 8.34 -5.18
C GLU A 102 6.59 8.20 -4.81
N PHE A 103 6.04 9.18 -4.08
CA PHE A 103 4.61 9.24 -3.77
C PHE A 103 3.76 9.31 -5.04
N ASN A 104 4.15 10.16 -5.99
CA ASN A 104 3.44 10.30 -7.26
C ASN A 104 3.51 9.01 -8.08
N GLN A 105 4.67 8.36 -8.15
CA GLN A 105 4.83 7.09 -8.88
C GLN A 105 3.88 5.99 -8.39
N VAL A 106 3.70 5.85 -7.08
CA VAL A 106 2.76 4.88 -6.51
C VAL A 106 1.31 5.34 -6.69
N SER A 107 1.05 6.64 -6.58
CA SER A 107 -0.28 7.23 -6.82
C SER A 107 -0.76 6.99 -8.25
N ASP A 108 0.12 7.22 -9.24
CA ASP A 108 -0.17 7.04 -10.66
C ASP A 108 -0.39 5.56 -10.98
N TRP A 109 0.40 4.67 -10.38
CA TRP A 109 0.18 3.22 -10.51
C TRP A 109 -1.19 2.80 -9.95
N LEU A 110 -1.54 3.22 -8.73
CA LEU A 110 -2.86 2.95 -8.16
C LEU A 110 -3.99 3.46 -9.07
N GLY A 111 -3.83 4.67 -9.62
CA GLY A 111 -4.77 5.21 -10.60
C GLY A 111 -4.88 4.36 -11.87
N SER A 112 -3.74 3.88 -12.39
CA SER A 112 -3.69 3.01 -13.59
C SER A 112 -4.33 1.64 -13.36
N GLU A 113 -4.29 1.13 -12.13
CA GLU A 113 -5.00 -0.10 -11.73
C GLU A 113 -6.52 0.12 -11.59
N GLY A 114 -7.01 1.36 -11.66
CA GLY A 114 -8.42 1.70 -11.55
C GLY A 114 -8.89 1.99 -10.13
N PHE A 115 -7.98 2.26 -9.19
CA PHE A 115 -8.34 2.76 -7.87
C PHE A 115 -8.62 4.26 -7.89
N GLN A 116 -9.53 4.69 -7.02
CA GLN A 116 -9.78 6.10 -6.77
C GLN A 116 -8.95 6.56 -5.57
N LEU A 117 -8.04 7.50 -5.79
CA LEU A 117 -7.27 8.13 -4.71
C LEU A 117 -8.20 9.01 -3.87
N THR A 118 -8.20 8.81 -2.55
CA THR A 118 -9.09 9.50 -1.60
C THR A 118 -8.33 10.37 -0.60
N GLY A 119 -7.00 10.37 -0.63
CA GLY A 119 -6.16 11.31 0.13
C GLY A 119 -4.79 10.75 0.48
N GLY A 120 -4.15 11.36 1.48
CA GLY A 120 -2.78 11.08 1.89
C GLY A 120 -1.78 12.05 1.27
N SER A 121 -0.56 12.02 1.79
CA SER A 121 0.54 12.89 1.36
C SER A 121 1.89 12.26 1.70
N PRO A 122 3.00 12.77 1.15
CA PRO A 122 4.32 12.34 1.58
C PRO A 122 4.58 12.54 3.07
N ALA A 123 4.00 13.60 3.67
CA ALA A 123 4.13 13.89 5.09
C ALA A 123 3.36 12.90 5.97
N ASP A 124 2.21 12.41 5.49
CA ASP A 124 1.43 11.38 6.16
C ASP A 124 2.10 9.99 6.10
N GLY A 125 2.94 9.76 5.08
CA GLY A 125 3.60 8.47 4.86
C GLY A 125 2.67 7.37 4.31
N PHE A 126 1.50 7.75 3.78
CA PHE A 126 0.57 6.83 3.14
C PHE A 126 -0.22 7.48 2.00
N ILE A 127 -0.79 6.65 1.13
CA ILE A 127 -1.84 7.00 0.17
C ILE A 127 -3.14 6.32 0.60
N LYS A 128 -4.23 7.09 0.72
CA LYS A 128 -5.60 6.55 0.87
C LYS A 128 -6.22 6.38 -0.50
N PHE A 129 -6.85 5.24 -0.72
CA PHE A 129 -7.53 4.95 -1.98
C PHE A 129 -8.68 3.98 -1.76
N SER A 130 -9.53 3.86 -2.77
CA SER A 130 -10.67 2.95 -2.75
C SER A 130 -10.83 2.20 -4.06
N GLY A 131 -11.39 1.00 -3.99
CA GLY A 131 -11.67 0.18 -5.15
C GLY A 131 -12.61 -0.97 -4.82
N SER A 132 -13.19 -1.57 -5.85
CA SER A 132 -13.99 -2.78 -5.69
C SER A 132 -13.11 -3.99 -5.37
N THR A 133 -13.66 -5.01 -4.72
CA THR A 133 -12.96 -6.28 -4.48
C THR A 133 -12.46 -6.94 -5.77
N LEU A 134 -13.15 -6.75 -6.90
CA LEU A 134 -12.66 -7.18 -8.22
C LEU A 134 -11.35 -6.47 -8.60
N THR A 135 -11.31 -5.13 -8.46
CA THR A 135 -10.10 -4.34 -8.75
C THR A 135 -8.97 -4.72 -7.80
N ILE A 136 -9.27 -4.90 -6.51
CA ILE A 136 -8.31 -5.36 -5.49
C ILE A 136 -7.70 -6.70 -5.91
N GLY A 137 -8.54 -7.67 -6.29
CA GLY A 137 -8.04 -8.99 -6.63
C GLY A 137 -7.19 -9.04 -7.88
N ARG A 138 -7.53 -8.24 -8.89
CA ARG A 138 -6.70 -8.08 -10.09
C ARG A 138 -5.36 -7.41 -9.78
N ALA A 139 -5.38 -6.27 -9.10
CA ALA A 139 -4.19 -5.44 -8.90
C ALA A 139 -3.19 -6.05 -7.90
N PHE A 140 -3.70 -6.79 -6.91
CA PHE A 140 -2.89 -7.32 -5.81
C PHE A 140 -2.80 -8.86 -5.78
N ASP A 141 -3.32 -9.57 -6.79
CA ASP A 141 -3.29 -11.05 -6.86
C ASP A 141 -3.81 -11.70 -5.56
N THR A 142 -4.97 -11.27 -5.08
CA THR A 142 -5.57 -11.74 -3.82
C THR A 142 -7.10 -11.83 -3.91
N SER A 143 -7.72 -12.59 -3.00
CA SER A 143 -9.18 -12.64 -2.87
C SER A 143 -9.60 -12.17 -1.49
N VAL A 144 -10.63 -11.32 -1.43
CA VAL A 144 -11.23 -10.88 -0.17
C VAL A 144 -12.36 -11.85 0.19
N MET A 145 -12.20 -12.55 1.30
CA MET A 145 -13.13 -13.56 1.79
C MET A 145 -14.09 -12.97 2.82
N MET A 146 -15.31 -13.49 2.86
CA MET A 146 -16.27 -13.23 3.93
C MET A 146 -16.01 -14.15 5.12
N PHE A 147 -16.00 -13.58 6.31
CA PHE A 147 -15.92 -14.29 7.60
C PHE A 147 -17.21 -14.17 8.43
N SER A 148 -18.25 -13.59 7.84
CA SER A 148 -19.62 -13.64 8.31
C SER A 148 -20.57 -13.80 7.11
N PRO A 149 -21.76 -14.43 7.28
CA PRO A 149 -22.70 -14.65 6.17
C PRO A 149 -23.17 -13.37 5.46
N ASP A 150 -23.21 -12.25 6.19
CA ASP A 150 -23.63 -10.94 5.69
C ASP A 150 -22.46 -10.12 5.07
N GLY A 151 -21.24 -10.66 5.09
CA GLY A 151 -20.04 -9.97 4.61
C GLY A 151 -19.61 -8.77 5.45
N SER A 152 -20.18 -8.58 6.64
CA SER A 152 -19.78 -7.52 7.58
C SER A 152 -18.37 -7.74 8.14
N ARG A 153 -17.91 -9.00 8.20
CA ARG A 153 -16.54 -9.40 8.50
C ARG A 153 -15.88 -9.94 7.23
N PHE A 154 -14.70 -9.43 6.90
CA PHE A 154 -13.97 -9.83 5.70
C PHE A 154 -12.46 -9.74 5.90
N GLY A 155 -11.72 -10.45 5.05
CA GLY A 155 -10.26 -10.40 5.04
C GLY A 155 -9.66 -11.21 3.90
N ILE A 156 -8.37 -11.03 3.66
CA ILE A 156 -7.60 -11.83 2.70
C ILE A 156 -7.00 -13.08 3.36
N LEU A 157 -6.79 -14.14 2.58
CA LEU A 157 -6.13 -15.36 3.03
C LEU A 157 -4.72 -15.55 2.45
N ASN A 158 -4.39 -14.82 1.38
CA ASN A 158 -3.08 -14.87 0.74
C ASN A 158 -2.47 -13.46 0.72
N GLU A 159 -1.15 -13.41 0.93
CA GLU A 159 -0.41 -12.15 0.92
C GLU A 159 -0.53 -11.45 -0.44
N PRO A 160 -0.88 -10.15 -0.47
CA PRO A 160 -1.02 -9.42 -1.71
C PRO A 160 0.34 -9.25 -2.38
N ARG A 161 0.30 -9.03 -3.69
CA ARG A 161 1.47 -8.75 -4.52
C ARG A 161 1.45 -7.34 -5.04
N ILE A 162 2.64 -6.79 -5.26
CA ILE A 162 2.83 -5.49 -5.91
C ILE A 162 3.94 -5.60 -6.97
N PRO A 163 4.00 -4.68 -7.95
CA PRO A 163 5.14 -4.59 -8.86
C PRO A 163 6.47 -4.46 -8.10
N SER A 164 7.48 -5.20 -8.51
CA SER A 164 8.78 -5.33 -7.84
C SER A 164 9.53 -4.00 -7.72
N GLN A 165 9.29 -3.06 -8.64
CA GLN A 165 9.83 -1.70 -8.57
C GLN A 165 9.41 -0.94 -7.30
N TYR A 166 8.27 -1.31 -6.69
CA TYR A 166 7.77 -0.71 -5.45
C TYR A 166 8.18 -1.48 -4.19
N ALA A 167 8.91 -2.60 -4.31
CA ALA A 167 9.28 -3.45 -3.18
C ALA A 167 10.05 -2.72 -2.07
N ASN A 168 10.84 -1.71 -2.43
CA ASN A 168 11.63 -0.92 -1.48
C ASN A 168 10.89 0.33 -0.98
N LEU A 169 9.76 0.68 -1.59
CA LEU A 169 8.95 1.86 -1.25
C LEU A 169 7.74 1.50 -0.41
N VAL A 170 7.02 0.44 -0.76
CA VAL A 170 5.78 0.03 -0.09
C VAL A 170 6.10 -0.90 1.08
N GLY A 171 5.60 -0.55 2.25
CA GLY A 171 5.75 -1.32 3.49
C GLY A 171 4.58 -2.26 3.74
N ASN A 172 3.35 -1.79 3.59
CA ASN A 172 2.14 -2.56 3.90
C ASN A 172 0.90 -2.00 3.18
N ILE A 173 -0.16 -2.81 3.07
CA ILE A 173 -1.50 -2.41 2.64
C ILE A 173 -2.49 -2.69 3.76
N THR A 174 -3.16 -1.65 4.26
CA THR A 174 -4.24 -1.78 5.26
C THR A 174 -5.62 -1.61 4.62
N GLY A 175 -6.66 -2.13 5.26
CA GLY A 175 -8.04 -2.11 4.76
C GLY A 175 -8.44 -3.33 3.91
N LEU A 176 -7.54 -4.32 3.78
CA LEU A 176 -7.81 -5.61 3.14
C LEU A 176 -8.53 -6.60 4.06
N ASP A 177 -8.67 -6.26 5.34
CA ASP A 177 -9.48 -6.97 6.32
C ASP A 177 -10.07 -5.99 7.34
N ASN A 178 -11.09 -6.44 8.06
CA ASN A 178 -11.60 -5.79 9.27
C ASN A 178 -11.69 -6.77 10.44
N LEU A 179 -10.82 -7.79 10.43
CA LEU A 179 -10.76 -8.79 11.46
C LEU A 179 -9.87 -8.24 12.56
N HIS A 180 -10.48 -7.92 13.69
CA HIS A 180 -9.78 -7.38 14.84
C HIS A 180 -8.87 -8.43 15.48
N ALA A 181 -7.72 -8.68 14.86
CA ALA A 181 -6.51 -9.08 15.55
C ALA A 181 -5.59 -7.86 15.60
N ALA A 182 -5.25 -7.40 16.81
CA ALA A 182 -4.12 -6.49 16.96
C ALA A 182 -2.88 -7.18 16.38
N LYS A 183 -2.54 -6.86 15.12
CA LYS A 183 -1.30 -7.32 14.52
C LYS A 183 -0.20 -6.55 15.23
N ALA A 184 0.48 -7.23 16.16
CA ALA A 184 1.78 -6.75 16.60
C ALA A 184 2.61 -6.56 15.32
N MET A 185 3.07 -5.33 15.08
CA MET A 185 4.20 -5.13 14.19
C MET A 185 5.28 -6.12 14.66
N PRO A 186 5.86 -6.95 13.78
CA PRO A 186 6.88 -7.90 14.20
C PRO A 186 7.96 -7.12 14.97
N ALA A 187 8.05 -7.40 16.27
CA ALA A 187 8.99 -6.76 17.18
C ALA A 187 10.44 -7.16 16.87
N SER A 188 10.68 -7.93 15.81
CA SER A 188 12.00 -8.11 15.21
C SER A 188 12.64 -6.78 14.77
N ASN A 189 11.88 -5.67 14.75
CA ASN A 189 12.40 -4.30 14.66
C ASN A 189 11.92 -3.36 15.79
N LEU A 190 11.30 -3.89 16.84
CA LEU A 190 10.90 -3.14 18.03
C LEU A 190 11.64 -3.74 19.24
N LEU A 191 12.71 -3.05 19.62
CA LEU A 191 13.24 -2.90 20.98
C LEU A 191 12.86 -4.02 21.98
N HIS A 192 13.89 -4.74 22.46
CA HIS A 192 13.78 -5.67 23.57
C HIS A 192 13.01 -5.07 24.77
N PRO A 193 12.21 -5.88 25.49
CA PRO A 193 11.46 -5.42 26.64
C PRO A 193 12.39 -4.96 27.76
N VAL A 194 12.21 -3.71 28.21
CA VAL A 194 12.79 -3.18 29.45
C VAL A 194 12.21 -3.99 30.61
N THR A 195 13.00 -4.93 31.14
CA THR A 195 12.77 -5.48 32.47
C THR A 195 13.29 -4.45 33.46
N GLY A 196 12.44 -3.47 33.78
CA GLY A 196 12.72 -2.45 34.79
C GLY A 196 11.71 -2.58 35.91
N THR A 197 12.05 -3.40 36.91
CA THR A 197 11.35 -3.43 38.19
C THR A 197 11.33 -2.02 38.79
N ASN A 198 10.15 -1.41 38.88
CA ASN A 198 9.93 -0.20 39.66
C ASN A 198 10.20 -0.52 41.13
N SER A 199 11.39 -0.17 41.60
CA SER A 199 11.67 0.00 43.01
C SER A 199 11.97 1.47 43.28
N GLU A 200 11.19 1.99 44.24
CA GLU A 200 11.51 3.13 45.10
C GLU A 200 11.30 4.55 44.55
N LEU A 201 10.06 5.01 44.70
CA LEU A 201 9.77 6.37 45.14
C LEU A 201 10.16 6.52 46.62
N LYS A 202 11.26 7.21 46.91
CA LYS A 202 11.49 7.91 48.20
C LYS A 202 12.63 8.92 48.09
N LYS A 203 12.29 10.19 47.89
CA LYS A 203 12.48 11.32 48.83
C LYS A 203 12.14 12.64 48.15
#